data_AF-A0A3N1YAS9-F1
#
_entry.id   AF-A0A3N1YAS9-F1
#
_cell.length_a   1.000
_cell.length_b   1.000
_cell.length_c   1.000
_cell.angle_alpha   90.00
_cell.angle_beta   90.00
_cell.angle_gamma   90.00
#
_symmetry.space_group_name_H-M   'P 1'
#
loop_
_entity.id
_entity.type
_entity.pdbx_description
1 polymer ?
#
loop_
_entity_poly.entity_id
_entity_poly.type
_entity_poly.pdbx_seq_one_letter_code
_entity_poly.pdbx_strand_id
1 'polypeptide(L)'
;MHSSPVRRAHVTVAARFAAAPTAVWSRFVDFAEAHVGPGGSVEALRPGASRWVRRSSTDLGVVEERTSTDEGVVAYRARVPGGSALDDLDAVVRVSQDGAGSLVTWSTEALAEQTLAERALLRRWLGARLGRAGGTVLPPLTMDVWLGDYRPIARAGLDGTGTATWSPTTATLIAGERDAVLVDALMTADEAERLVEWIRVSGKRLRSVIVTHGQADHFFGLGHVLRAFPEATATAVPDVAEHAREQTGAAFRSRWDELFPGRLPVALSAPVPSPAGTFDLEGHQVQLFDVGCVAGRPTSVVSVRHLDAVIGGDLVYNGVHPWLLGTDRTDRVAWSRALDLVEALRPAWVIAGHRDPDATSDAAAQQVAALRSYLRGFDVALTSSSDAAELTRRMVHRWPDHGNRSTLEASAATQFASGRDTAREDYPDLLPGTPSGGPTGLG
;
A
#
# COMPACT_ATOMS: atom_id res chain seq x y z
N MET A 1 -25.57 4.08 4.38
CA MET A 1 -24.58 3.01 4.64
C MET A 1 -23.59 3.04 3.49
N HIS A 2 -22.47 3.76 3.65
CA HIS A 2 -21.43 3.76 2.63
C HIS A 2 -20.61 2.49 2.86
N SER A 3 -20.61 1.60 1.86
CA SER A 3 -19.74 0.42 1.83
C SER A 3 -18.29 0.86 2.08
N SER A 4 -17.62 0.17 3.01
CA SER A 4 -16.21 0.39 3.30
C SER A 4 -15.41 0.21 2.02
N PRO A 5 -14.44 1.09 1.69
CA PRO A 5 -13.68 0.99 0.45
C PRO A 5 -12.57 -0.06 0.61
N VAL A 6 -12.92 -1.34 0.74
CA VAL A 6 -11.93 -2.41 0.92
C VAL A 6 -12.28 -3.63 0.10
N ARG A 7 -11.79 -3.67 -1.14
CA ARG A 7 -11.94 -4.86 -2.01
C ARG A 7 -11.03 -6.03 -1.61
N ARG A 8 -10.10 -5.84 -0.67
CA ARG A 8 -9.09 -6.83 -0.24
C ARG A 8 -8.88 -6.81 1.26
N ALA A 9 -9.13 -7.93 1.92
CA ALA A 9 -8.98 -8.07 3.37
C ALA A 9 -7.71 -8.85 3.72
N HIS A 10 -6.89 -8.27 4.59
CA HIS A 10 -5.69 -8.90 5.11
C HIS A 10 -5.96 -9.53 6.48
N VAL A 11 -5.55 -10.79 6.67
CA VAL A 11 -5.52 -11.43 7.99
C VAL A 11 -4.18 -12.09 8.20
N THR A 12 -3.46 -11.65 9.24
CA THR A 12 -2.20 -12.25 9.67
C THR A 12 -2.29 -12.74 11.11
N VAL A 13 -1.69 -13.90 11.38
CA VAL A 13 -1.41 -14.37 12.74
C VAL A 13 0.08 -14.64 12.89
N ALA A 14 0.66 -14.18 13.99
CA ALA A 14 2.06 -14.43 14.32
C ALA A 14 2.17 -15.34 15.55
N ALA A 15 3.18 -16.20 15.56
CA ALA A 15 3.51 -17.04 16.71
C ALA A 15 5.03 -17.20 16.88
N ARG A 16 5.48 -17.24 18.14
CA ARG A 16 6.88 -17.53 18.49
C ARG A 16 7.09 -19.01 18.75
N PHE A 17 8.22 -19.52 18.29
CA PHE A 17 8.64 -20.92 18.46
C PHE A 17 9.98 -20.96 19.17
N ALA A 18 10.09 -21.78 20.21
CA ALA A 18 11.34 -22.03 20.94
C ALA A 18 12.24 -23.04 20.19
N ALA A 19 12.45 -22.81 18.89
CA ALA A 19 13.29 -23.65 18.03
C ALA A 19 13.87 -22.80 16.88
N ALA A 20 14.99 -23.24 16.32
CA ALA A 20 15.64 -22.58 15.18
C ALA A 20 14.77 -22.64 13.90
N PRO A 21 14.91 -21.66 12.97
CA PRO A 21 14.08 -21.58 11.77
C PRO A 21 14.06 -22.85 10.94
N THR A 22 15.19 -23.54 10.80
CA THR A 22 15.29 -24.80 10.04
C THR A 22 14.41 -25.92 10.62
N ALA A 23 14.33 -26.02 11.94
CA ALA A 23 13.51 -27.03 12.64
C ALA A 23 12.01 -26.67 12.67
N VAL A 24 11.69 -25.38 12.60
CA VAL A 24 10.29 -24.91 12.50
C VAL A 24 9.79 -25.02 11.06
N TRP A 25 10.63 -24.71 10.09
CA TRP A 25 10.32 -24.74 8.66
C TRP A 25 9.84 -26.11 8.17
N SER A 26 10.46 -27.20 8.65
CA SER A 26 10.05 -28.57 8.28
C SER A 26 8.59 -28.89 8.61
N ARG A 27 7.98 -28.18 9.58
CA ARG A 27 6.57 -28.36 9.99
C ARG A 27 5.55 -27.74 9.05
N PHE A 28 5.98 -26.87 8.13
CA PHE A 28 5.10 -26.12 7.23
C PHE A 28 5.34 -26.44 5.76
N VAL A 29 6.55 -26.86 5.40
CA VAL A 29 6.89 -27.22 4.02
C VAL A 29 6.25 -28.53 3.57
N ASP A 30 5.98 -29.45 4.51
CA ASP A 30 5.28 -30.70 4.22
C ASP A 30 3.76 -30.47 4.20
N PHE A 31 3.18 -30.55 3.00
CA PHE A 31 1.74 -30.42 2.82
C PHE A 31 0.94 -31.56 3.47
N ALA A 32 1.56 -32.65 3.92
CA ALA A 32 0.87 -33.68 4.70
C ALA A 32 0.38 -33.17 6.07
N GLU A 33 1.04 -32.16 6.66
CA GLU A 33 0.69 -31.63 7.98
C GLU A 33 -0.01 -30.26 7.88
N ALA A 34 -1.32 -30.24 8.06
CA ALA A 34 -2.10 -28.99 8.04
C ALA A 34 -2.44 -28.46 9.43
N HIS A 35 -2.04 -29.14 10.51
CA HIS A 35 -2.27 -28.70 11.90
C HIS A 35 -3.74 -28.44 12.25
N VAL A 36 -4.66 -29.29 11.78
CA VAL A 36 -6.13 -29.12 11.93
C VAL A 36 -6.68 -29.44 13.33
N GLY A 37 -6.03 -30.36 14.05
CA GLY A 37 -6.44 -30.80 15.39
C GLY A 37 -7.54 -31.86 15.41
N PRO A 38 -8.07 -32.17 16.61
CA PRO A 38 -9.07 -33.23 16.79
C PRO A 38 -10.32 -32.99 15.96
N GLY A 39 -10.79 -34.04 15.27
CA GLY A 39 -11.97 -33.99 14.39
C GLY A 39 -11.68 -33.41 13.00
N GLY A 40 -10.55 -32.73 12.80
CA GLY A 40 -10.09 -32.29 11.49
C GLY A 40 -9.42 -33.41 10.70
N SER A 41 -9.37 -33.24 9.38
CA SER A 41 -8.71 -34.19 8.48
C SER A 41 -7.93 -33.47 7.39
N VAL A 42 -6.86 -34.10 6.92
CA VAL A 42 -6.08 -33.66 5.76
C VAL A 42 -6.02 -34.80 4.77
N GLU A 43 -6.37 -34.53 3.53
CA GLU A 43 -6.29 -35.50 2.43
C GLU A 43 -5.36 -34.95 1.35
N ALA A 44 -4.32 -35.70 0.99
CA ALA A 44 -3.43 -35.32 -0.10
C ALA A 44 -4.15 -35.53 -1.44
N LEU A 45 -4.39 -34.45 -2.19
CA LEU A 45 -4.96 -34.53 -3.54
C LEU A 45 -3.85 -34.74 -4.57
N ARG A 46 -2.75 -34.01 -4.41
CA ARG A 46 -1.49 -34.23 -5.12
C ARG A 46 -0.34 -34.13 -4.12
N PRO A 47 0.38 -35.22 -3.83
CA PRO A 47 1.47 -35.22 -2.85
C PRO A 47 2.46 -34.06 -3.08
N GLY A 48 2.70 -33.28 -2.03
CA GLY A 48 3.58 -32.11 -2.07
C GLY A 48 3.07 -30.89 -2.84
N ALA A 49 1.87 -30.92 -3.43
CA ALA A 49 1.36 -29.81 -4.25
C ALA A 49 -0.03 -29.31 -3.81
N SER A 50 -0.94 -30.20 -3.41
CA SER A 50 -2.28 -29.80 -2.99
C SER A 50 -2.89 -30.76 -1.97
N ARG A 51 -3.74 -30.20 -1.10
CA ARG A 51 -4.42 -30.94 -0.03
C ARG A 51 -5.82 -30.42 0.22
N TRP A 52 -6.70 -31.30 0.67
CA TRP A 52 -8.00 -30.93 1.20
C TRP A 52 -7.94 -30.90 2.73
N VAL A 53 -8.25 -29.74 3.31
CA VAL A 53 -8.18 -29.47 4.74
C VAL A 53 -9.60 -29.29 5.28
N ARG A 54 -10.00 -30.11 6.25
CA ARG A 54 -11.30 -30.00 6.95
C ARG A 54 -11.09 -29.79 8.43
N ARG A 55 -11.91 -28.93 9.06
CA ARG A 55 -11.86 -28.69 10.52
C ARG A 55 -12.72 -29.70 11.27
N SER A 56 -13.72 -30.26 10.61
CA SER A 56 -14.60 -31.29 11.17
C SER A 56 -15.13 -32.20 10.05
N SER A 57 -15.79 -33.30 10.40
CA SER A 57 -16.53 -34.11 9.43
C SER A 57 -17.73 -33.39 8.80
N THR A 58 -18.14 -32.25 9.36
CA THR A 58 -19.34 -31.50 8.95
C THR A 58 -19.05 -30.27 8.10
N ASP A 59 -17.78 -29.87 7.92
CA ASP A 59 -17.43 -28.77 7.03
C ASP A 59 -16.96 -29.23 5.66
N LEU A 60 -17.27 -28.43 4.63
CA LEU A 60 -16.84 -28.69 3.24
C LEU A 60 -15.31 -28.62 3.08
N GLY A 61 -14.61 -28.03 4.05
CA GLY A 61 -13.16 -27.84 4.03
C GLY A 61 -12.70 -26.80 3.01
N VAL A 62 -11.39 -26.73 2.82
CA VAL A 62 -10.73 -25.90 1.81
C VAL A 62 -9.68 -26.72 1.08
N VAL A 63 -9.54 -26.48 -0.22
CA VAL A 63 -8.43 -27.03 -1.01
C VAL A 63 -7.28 -26.05 -0.99
N GLU A 64 -6.15 -26.43 -0.39
CA GLU A 64 -4.93 -25.64 -0.39
C GLU A 64 -4.01 -26.13 -1.52
N GLU A 65 -3.64 -25.24 -2.43
CA GLU A 65 -2.77 -25.50 -3.58
C GLU A 65 -1.52 -24.63 -3.49
N ARG A 66 -0.34 -25.26 -3.43
CA ARG A 66 0.95 -24.58 -3.31
C ARG A 66 1.25 -23.78 -4.56
N THR A 67 1.55 -22.50 -4.41
CA THR A 67 1.89 -21.59 -5.51
C THR A 67 3.39 -21.35 -5.61
N SER A 68 4.11 -21.27 -4.48
CA SER A 68 5.56 -21.21 -4.44
C SER A 68 6.14 -21.78 -3.15
N THR A 69 7.44 -22.07 -3.16
CA THR A 69 8.19 -22.49 -1.98
C THR A 69 9.62 -22.02 -2.11
N ASP A 70 10.05 -21.20 -1.16
CA ASP A 70 11.41 -20.71 -1.00
C ASP A 70 11.88 -21.02 0.42
N GLU A 71 13.17 -20.86 0.71
CA GLU A 71 13.68 -21.09 2.06
C GLU A 71 12.97 -20.17 3.08
N GLY A 72 12.28 -20.81 4.04
CA GLY A 72 11.51 -20.16 5.09
C GLY A 72 10.19 -19.56 4.64
N VAL A 73 9.74 -19.75 3.39
CA VAL A 73 8.49 -19.17 2.87
C VAL A 73 7.73 -20.18 2.02
N VAL A 74 6.47 -20.44 2.36
CA VAL A 74 5.56 -21.19 1.50
C VAL A 74 4.34 -20.33 1.20
N ALA A 75 4.02 -20.20 -0.09
CA ALA A 75 2.81 -19.56 -0.54
C ALA A 75 1.86 -20.60 -1.13
N TYR A 76 0.57 -20.43 -0.89
CA TYR A 76 -0.47 -21.28 -1.43
C TYR A 76 -1.79 -20.52 -1.53
N ARG A 77 -2.68 -21.03 -2.38
CA ARG A 77 -4.05 -20.54 -2.52
C ARG A 77 -4.99 -21.53 -1.85
N ALA A 78 -5.84 -21.04 -0.96
CA ALA A 78 -6.92 -21.81 -0.36
C ALA A 78 -8.24 -21.51 -1.09
N ARG A 79 -8.93 -22.57 -1.54
CA ARG A 79 -10.17 -22.49 -2.31
C ARG A 79 -11.31 -23.17 -1.58
N VAL A 80 -12.48 -22.54 -1.54
CA VAL A 80 -13.69 -23.14 -0.99
C VAL A 80 -14.30 -24.07 -2.05
N PRO A 81 -14.49 -25.38 -1.77
CA PRO A 81 -15.11 -26.30 -2.73
C PRO A 81 -16.50 -25.82 -3.16
N GLY A 82 -16.71 -25.67 -4.46
CA GLY A 82 -17.96 -25.14 -5.02
C GLY A 82 -18.15 -23.63 -4.85
N GLY A 83 -17.19 -22.93 -4.23
CA GLY A 83 -17.14 -21.47 -4.14
C GLY A 83 -16.69 -20.81 -5.46
N SER A 84 -16.86 -19.50 -5.54
CA SER A 84 -16.36 -18.70 -6.65
C SER A 84 -14.86 -18.42 -6.49
N ALA A 85 -14.20 -18.03 -7.58
CA ALA A 85 -12.80 -17.60 -7.50
C ALA A 85 -12.61 -16.35 -6.61
N LEU A 86 -13.66 -15.58 -6.32
CA LEU A 86 -13.59 -14.43 -5.41
C LEU A 86 -13.57 -14.86 -3.93
N ASP A 87 -13.98 -16.09 -3.63
CA ASP A 87 -13.92 -16.67 -2.28
C ASP A 87 -12.54 -17.27 -1.96
N ASP A 88 -11.62 -17.27 -2.93
CA ASP A 88 -10.26 -17.76 -2.75
C ASP A 88 -9.46 -16.84 -1.81
N LEU A 89 -8.49 -17.44 -1.13
CA LEU A 89 -7.59 -16.78 -0.19
C LEU A 89 -6.15 -17.08 -0.59
N ASP A 90 -5.38 -16.05 -0.90
CA ASP A 90 -3.93 -16.20 -1.03
C ASP A 90 -3.30 -16.17 0.36
N ALA A 91 -2.41 -17.13 0.63
CA ALA A 91 -1.81 -17.33 1.93
C ALA A 91 -0.30 -17.50 1.83
N VAL A 92 0.41 -16.92 2.78
CA VAL A 92 1.86 -17.02 2.93
C VAL A 92 2.15 -17.44 4.37
N VAL A 93 2.93 -18.51 4.54
CA VAL A 93 3.54 -18.86 5.82
C VAL A 93 5.02 -18.56 5.72
N ARG A 94 5.52 -17.73 6.64
CA ARG A 94 6.92 -17.34 6.71
C ARG A 94 7.50 -17.72 8.06
N VAL A 95 8.64 -18.40 8.03
CA VAL A 95 9.47 -18.71 9.19
C VAL A 95 10.72 -17.85 9.15
N SER A 96 10.99 -17.12 10.22
CA SER A 96 12.12 -16.19 10.30
C SER A 96 12.75 -16.19 11.69
N GLN A 97 14.03 -15.84 11.79
CA GLN A 97 14.77 -15.83 13.06
C GLN A 97 14.21 -14.79 14.05
N ASP A 98 13.96 -15.18 15.30
CA ASP A 98 13.53 -14.23 16.37
C ASP A 98 14.29 -14.53 17.66
N GLY A 99 15.32 -13.72 17.96
CA GLY A 99 16.24 -13.99 19.07
C GLY A 99 16.89 -15.36 18.92
N ALA A 100 16.76 -16.22 19.94
CA ALA A 100 17.23 -17.62 19.90
C ALA A 100 16.22 -18.60 19.26
N GLY A 101 15.00 -18.14 18.96
CA GLY A 101 13.91 -18.96 18.41
C GLY A 101 13.51 -18.51 17.00
N SER A 102 12.24 -18.74 16.67
CA SER A 102 11.66 -18.35 15.38
C SER A 102 10.37 -17.58 15.57
N LEU A 103 10.11 -16.66 14.66
CA LEU A 103 8.80 -16.08 14.41
C LEU A 103 8.19 -16.75 13.17
N VAL A 104 6.94 -17.18 13.29
CA VAL A 104 6.14 -17.63 12.16
C VAL A 104 4.99 -16.66 11.96
N THR A 105 4.87 -16.10 10.76
CA THR A 105 3.66 -15.39 10.32
C THR A 105 2.87 -16.28 9.37
N TRP A 106 1.56 -16.26 9.54
CA TRP A 106 0.60 -16.87 8.64
C TRP A 106 -0.33 -15.77 8.16
N SER A 107 -0.07 -15.30 6.96
CA SER A 107 -0.59 -14.05 6.40
C SER A 107 -1.47 -14.39 5.22
N THR A 108 -2.59 -13.68 5.08
CA THR A 108 -3.57 -13.99 4.04
C THR A 108 -4.16 -12.72 3.43
N GLU A 109 -4.46 -12.78 2.13
CA GLU A 109 -5.20 -11.78 1.37
C GLU A 109 -6.44 -12.45 0.77
N ALA A 110 -7.62 -11.97 1.15
CA ALA A 110 -8.89 -12.42 0.56
C ALA A 110 -9.18 -11.64 -0.72
N LEU A 111 -9.69 -12.33 -1.76
CA LEU A 111 -10.05 -11.71 -3.03
C LEU A 111 -11.42 -10.99 -3.00
N ALA A 112 -12.22 -11.24 -1.96
CA ALA A 112 -13.50 -10.59 -1.68
C ALA A 112 -13.48 -9.79 -0.37
N GLU A 113 -14.47 -8.91 -0.19
CA GLU A 113 -14.71 -8.24 1.08
C GLU A 113 -15.01 -9.27 2.18
N GLN A 114 -14.50 -9.02 3.39
CA GLN A 114 -14.77 -9.85 4.56
C GLN A 114 -15.32 -9.00 5.70
N THR A 115 -16.36 -9.50 6.34
CA THR A 115 -16.87 -8.93 7.58
C THR A 115 -15.86 -9.08 8.71
N LEU A 116 -15.96 -8.22 9.73
CA LEU A 116 -15.13 -8.34 10.95
C LEU A 116 -15.26 -9.72 11.61
N ALA A 117 -16.44 -10.34 11.56
CA ALA A 117 -16.69 -11.66 12.12
C ALA A 117 -15.96 -12.77 11.35
N GLU A 118 -15.97 -12.72 10.02
CA GLU A 118 -15.23 -13.66 9.16
C GLU A 118 -13.72 -13.53 9.35
N ARG A 119 -13.21 -12.30 9.38
CA ARG A 119 -11.78 -12.05 9.68
C ARG A 119 -11.38 -12.60 11.05
N ALA A 120 -12.23 -12.43 12.06
CA ALA A 120 -11.98 -12.96 13.40
C ALA A 120 -12.03 -14.50 13.44
N LEU A 121 -12.94 -15.13 12.68
CA LEU A 121 -13.01 -16.59 12.53
C LEU A 121 -11.74 -17.14 11.85
N LEU A 122 -11.33 -16.53 10.74
CA LEU A 122 -10.10 -16.88 10.02
C LEU A 122 -8.89 -16.76 10.94
N ARG A 123 -8.75 -15.64 11.66
CA ARG A 123 -7.67 -15.43 12.63
C ARG A 123 -7.61 -16.52 13.71
N ARG A 124 -8.76 -16.87 14.31
CA ARG A 124 -8.82 -17.95 15.31
C ARG A 124 -8.39 -19.29 14.71
N TRP A 125 -8.79 -19.56 13.47
CA TRP A 125 -8.42 -20.79 12.78
C TRP A 125 -6.90 -20.85 12.49
N LEU A 126 -6.31 -19.79 11.93
CA LEU A 126 -4.87 -19.70 11.69
C LEU A 126 -4.05 -19.78 12.99
N GLY A 127 -4.50 -19.08 14.05
CA GLY A 127 -3.87 -19.14 15.36
C GLY A 127 -3.91 -20.54 15.98
N ALA A 128 -5.04 -21.25 15.86
CA ALA A 128 -5.12 -22.64 16.31
C ALA A 128 -4.14 -23.55 15.54
N ARG A 129 -3.95 -23.34 14.24
CA ARG A 129 -2.98 -24.10 13.43
C ARG A 129 -1.54 -23.83 13.89
N LEU A 130 -1.18 -22.57 14.10
CA LEU A 130 0.14 -22.20 14.62
C LEU A 130 0.39 -22.76 16.03
N GLY A 131 -0.63 -22.71 16.90
CA GLY A 131 -0.57 -23.29 18.24
C GLY A 131 -0.31 -24.80 18.21
N ARG A 132 -1.03 -25.53 17.35
CA ARG A 132 -0.85 -26.98 17.18
C ARG A 132 0.49 -27.36 16.55
N ALA A 133 1.05 -26.49 15.70
CA ALA A 133 2.40 -26.65 15.19
C ALA A 133 3.47 -26.43 16.30
N GLY A 134 3.09 -26.04 17.52
CA GLY A 134 3.97 -25.83 18.67
C GLY A 134 4.39 -24.37 18.89
N GLY A 135 3.68 -23.42 18.28
CA GLY A 135 3.91 -21.98 18.44
C GLY A 135 3.14 -21.38 19.62
N THR A 136 3.74 -20.38 20.27
CA THR A 136 3.03 -19.47 21.18
C THR A 136 2.47 -18.33 20.37
N VAL A 137 1.15 -18.33 20.14
CA VAL A 137 0.46 -17.30 19.36
C VAL A 137 0.58 -15.94 20.06
N LEU A 138 0.98 -14.91 19.31
CA LEU A 138 1.11 -13.55 19.81
C LEU A 138 -0.26 -12.87 19.97
N PRO A 139 -0.36 -11.80 20.78
CA PRO A 139 -1.54 -10.95 20.79
C PRO A 139 -1.96 -10.50 19.39
N PRO A 140 -3.27 -10.23 19.16
CA PRO A 140 -3.76 -9.90 17.84
C PRO A 140 -3.28 -8.52 17.40
N LEU A 141 -2.82 -8.46 16.15
CA LEU A 141 -2.49 -7.22 15.44
C LEU A 141 -3.24 -7.22 14.11
N THR A 142 -3.84 -6.09 13.74
CA THR A 142 -4.61 -5.96 12.50
C THR A 142 -4.05 -4.87 11.61
N MET A 143 -4.31 -5.02 10.31
CA MET A 143 -4.04 -4.03 9.28
C MET A 143 -5.31 -3.86 8.47
N ASP A 144 -5.93 -2.71 8.57
CA ASP A 144 -7.06 -2.32 7.73
C ASP A 144 -6.59 -1.19 6.80
N VAL A 145 -6.90 -1.28 5.51
CA VAL A 145 -6.45 -0.32 4.49
C VAL A 145 -7.67 0.45 4.00
N TRP A 146 -7.66 1.76 4.16
CA TRP A 146 -8.54 2.67 3.44
C TRP A 146 -8.03 2.85 2.02
N LEU A 147 -8.91 2.77 1.03
CA LEU A 147 -8.61 3.06 -0.36
C LEU A 147 -9.49 4.20 -0.87
N GLY A 148 -8.89 5.28 -1.33
CA GLY A 148 -9.61 6.36 -2.03
C GLY A 148 -10.12 5.92 -3.41
N ASP A 149 -10.96 6.74 -4.00
CA ASP A 149 -11.37 6.62 -5.41
C ASP A 149 -10.44 7.46 -6.32
N TYR A 150 -10.56 7.29 -7.63
CA TYR A 150 -10.02 8.26 -8.59
C TYR A 150 -10.72 9.61 -8.39
N ARG A 151 -9.97 10.63 -7.96
CA ARG A 151 -10.54 11.94 -7.65
C ARG A 151 -10.54 12.82 -8.90
N PRO A 152 -11.66 13.39 -9.34
CA PRO A 152 -11.65 14.40 -10.39
C PRO A 152 -10.81 15.61 -9.97
N ILE A 153 -9.95 16.10 -10.87
CA ILE A 153 -9.24 17.38 -10.72
C ILE A 153 -9.77 18.39 -11.73
N ALA A 154 -9.65 19.68 -11.44
CA ALA A 154 -10.18 20.78 -12.27
C ALA A 154 -9.31 21.03 -13.52
N ARG A 155 -9.16 19.99 -14.34
CA ARG A 155 -8.33 19.93 -15.54
C ARG A 155 -8.93 18.93 -16.53
N ALA A 156 -8.79 19.21 -17.82
CA ALA A 156 -9.07 18.23 -18.88
C ALA A 156 -7.87 17.28 -19.07
N GLY A 157 -8.12 16.03 -19.47
CA GLY A 157 -7.04 15.15 -19.94
C GLY A 157 -6.25 15.80 -21.09
N LEU A 158 -4.95 15.55 -21.19
CA LEU A 158 -4.12 16.14 -22.26
C LEU A 158 -4.50 15.65 -23.66
N ASP A 159 -5.26 14.56 -23.77
CA ASP A 159 -5.86 14.11 -25.04
C ASP A 159 -7.18 14.80 -25.38
N GLY A 160 -7.61 15.76 -24.57
CA GLY A 160 -8.86 16.50 -24.75
C GLY A 160 -10.12 15.72 -24.41
N THR A 161 -10.00 14.53 -23.81
CA THR A 161 -11.14 13.69 -23.43
C THR A 161 -11.27 13.53 -21.93
N GLY A 162 -12.50 13.67 -21.41
CA GLY A 162 -12.84 13.40 -20.02
C GLY A 162 -12.24 14.37 -18.99
N THR A 163 -12.69 14.20 -17.75
CA THR A 163 -12.12 14.90 -16.60
C THR A 163 -10.84 14.19 -16.17
N ALA A 164 -9.75 14.95 -16.01
CA ALA A 164 -8.52 14.41 -15.46
C ALA A 164 -8.75 13.95 -14.01
N THR A 165 -8.01 12.94 -13.58
CA THR A 165 -8.11 12.41 -12.22
C THR A 165 -6.78 12.51 -11.49
N TRP A 166 -6.86 12.60 -10.16
CA TRP A 166 -5.76 12.33 -9.27
C TRP A 166 -5.81 10.86 -8.84
N SER A 167 -4.63 10.32 -8.61
CA SER A 167 -4.44 8.94 -8.20
C SER A 167 -5.27 8.61 -6.94
N PRO A 168 -5.86 7.42 -6.81
CA PRO A 168 -6.40 6.96 -5.55
C PRO A 168 -5.26 6.82 -4.53
N THR A 169 -5.48 7.28 -3.30
CA THR A 169 -4.48 7.22 -2.22
C THR A 169 -4.96 6.30 -1.11
N THR A 170 -4.04 5.59 -0.47
CA THR A 170 -4.34 4.73 0.67
C THR A 170 -4.07 5.43 2.00
N ALA A 171 -4.76 4.98 3.04
CA ALA A 171 -4.36 5.19 4.43
C ALA A 171 -4.45 3.85 5.15
N THR A 172 -3.56 3.54 6.08
CA THR A 172 -3.54 2.23 6.73
C THR A 172 -3.67 2.37 8.24
N LEU A 173 -4.63 1.66 8.84
CA LEU A 173 -4.81 1.57 10.28
C LEU A 173 -4.20 0.26 10.80
N ILE A 174 -3.12 0.39 11.58
CA ILE A 174 -2.48 -0.73 12.28
C ILE A 174 -2.98 -0.71 13.71
N ALA A 175 -3.63 -1.79 14.16
CA ALA A 175 -4.32 -1.80 15.45
C ALA A 175 -4.00 -3.04 16.28
N GLY A 176 -3.67 -2.81 17.55
CA GLY A 176 -3.59 -3.85 18.58
C GLY A 176 -4.96 -4.13 19.20
N GLU A 177 -4.98 -4.57 20.44
CA GLU A 177 -6.21 -4.78 21.22
C GLU A 177 -6.88 -3.45 21.59
N ARG A 178 -6.13 -2.43 22.02
CA ARG A 178 -6.69 -1.14 22.47
C ARG A 178 -6.20 0.04 21.65
N ASP A 179 -4.91 0.09 21.37
CA ASP A 179 -4.26 1.22 20.72
C ASP A 179 -4.08 0.99 19.20
N ALA A 180 -3.99 2.08 18.43
CA ALA A 180 -3.77 2.04 16.98
C ALA A 180 -2.82 3.14 16.49
N VAL A 181 -2.21 2.88 15.33
CA VAL A 181 -1.37 3.79 14.55
C VAL A 181 -1.99 3.94 13.16
N LEU A 182 -2.18 5.18 12.72
CA LEU A 182 -2.59 5.48 11.35
C LEU A 182 -1.34 5.79 10.51
N VAL A 183 -1.29 5.29 9.28
CA VAL A 183 -0.27 5.62 8.29
C VAL A 183 -0.95 6.38 7.15
N ASP A 184 -0.52 7.63 6.93
CA ASP A 184 -1.11 8.65 6.05
C ASP A 184 -2.56 9.05 6.39
N ALA A 185 -2.96 10.25 5.97
CA ALA A 185 -4.19 10.93 6.39
C ALA A 185 -5.01 11.53 5.24
N LEU A 186 -4.76 11.10 4.00
CA LEU A 186 -5.49 11.50 2.79
C LEU A 186 -5.44 13.03 2.53
N MET A 187 -6.19 13.47 1.51
CA MET A 187 -6.10 14.82 0.97
C MET A 187 -7.26 15.74 1.35
N THR A 188 -8.48 15.36 0.96
CA THR A 188 -9.62 16.28 0.93
C THR A 188 -10.34 16.34 2.28
N ALA A 189 -11.10 17.42 2.51
CA ALA A 189 -11.89 17.56 3.73
C ALA A 189 -12.90 16.41 3.90
N ASP A 190 -13.61 16.06 2.82
CA ASP A 190 -14.59 14.96 2.82
C ASP A 190 -13.93 13.60 3.14
N GLU A 191 -12.76 13.33 2.56
CA GLU A 191 -12.00 12.11 2.87
C GLU A 191 -11.54 12.09 4.31
N ALA A 192 -11.06 13.22 4.83
CA ALA A 192 -10.60 13.32 6.21
C ALA A 192 -11.74 13.10 7.21
N GLU A 193 -12.94 13.59 6.95
CA GLU A 193 -14.14 13.33 7.76
C GLU A 193 -14.52 11.84 7.76
N ARG A 194 -14.52 11.21 6.58
CA ARG A 194 -14.80 9.78 6.45
C ARG A 194 -13.71 8.92 7.11
N LEU A 195 -12.45 9.33 7.00
CA LEU A 195 -11.32 8.68 7.63
C LEU A 195 -11.44 8.72 9.16
N VAL A 196 -11.84 9.87 9.72
CA VAL A 196 -12.13 10.00 11.16
C VAL A 196 -13.20 9.01 11.60
N GLU A 197 -14.30 8.91 10.86
CA GLU A 197 -15.38 7.96 11.20
C GLU A 197 -14.92 6.51 11.08
N TRP A 198 -14.16 6.17 10.04
CA TRP A 198 -13.58 4.85 9.87
C TRP A 198 -12.66 4.45 11.04
N ILE A 199 -11.84 5.39 11.54
CA ILE A 199 -11.03 5.17 12.73
C ILE A 199 -11.91 4.98 13.96
N ARG A 200 -13.01 5.74 14.12
CA ARG A 200 -13.95 5.57 15.26
C ARG A 200 -14.61 4.19 15.26
N VAL A 201 -15.01 3.69 14.10
CA VAL A 201 -15.61 2.35 13.94
C VAL A 201 -14.66 1.24 14.40
N SER A 202 -13.34 1.45 14.32
CA SER A 202 -12.37 0.48 14.86
C SER A 202 -12.47 0.31 16.38
N GLY A 203 -13.01 1.30 17.10
CA GLY A 203 -13.08 1.34 18.56
C GLY A 203 -11.71 1.46 19.25
N LYS A 204 -10.64 1.74 18.50
CA LYS A 204 -9.27 1.86 19.01
C LYS A 204 -8.95 3.27 19.43
N ARG A 205 -8.00 3.39 20.36
CA ARG A 205 -7.38 4.65 20.74
C ARG A 205 -6.25 4.96 19.77
N LEU A 206 -6.44 5.97 18.91
CA LEU A 206 -5.40 6.41 18.00
C LEU A 206 -4.28 7.09 18.81
N ARG A 207 -3.06 6.53 18.75
CA ARG A 207 -1.88 7.02 19.48
C ARG A 207 -0.95 7.86 18.63
N SER A 208 -0.80 7.48 17.37
CA SER A 208 0.06 8.18 16.44
C SER A 208 -0.46 8.13 15.01
N VAL A 209 -0.03 9.13 14.24
CA VAL A 209 -0.15 9.15 12.78
C VAL A 209 1.26 9.21 12.21
N ILE A 210 1.61 8.32 11.31
CA ILE A 210 2.89 8.33 10.59
C ILE A 210 2.61 8.81 9.16
N VAL A 211 3.25 9.89 8.74
CA VAL A 211 3.18 10.36 7.35
C VAL A 211 4.38 9.84 6.59
N THR A 212 4.12 9.07 5.53
CA THR A 212 5.17 8.38 4.75
C THR A 212 5.84 9.31 3.75
N HIS A 213 5.08 10.25 3.19
CA HIS A 213 5.49 11.18 2.13
C HIS A 213 4.94 12.58 2.40
N GLY A 214 5.75 13.59 2.10
CA GLY A 214 5.39 14.98 2.36
C GLY A 214 4.48 15.59 1.32
N GLN A 215 3.87 14.82 0.41
CA GLN A 215 2.93 15.31 -0.60
C GLN A 215 1.51 15.46 -0.02
N ALA A 216 0.77 16.46 -0.50
CA ALA A 216 -0.50 16.91 0.07
C ALA A 216 -1.51 15.79 0.31
N ASP A 217 -1.58 14.83 -0.60
CA ASP A 217 -2.55 13.74 -0.55
C ASP A 217 -2.26 12.63 0.46
N HIS A 218 -1.10 12.69 1.12
CA HIS A 218 -0.78 11.83 2.26
C HIS A 218 -1.08 12.50 3.61
N PHE A 219 -1.28 13.82 3.70
CA PHE A 219 -1.37 14.46 5.01
C PHE A 219 -2.29 15.68 5.14
N PHE A 220 -2.89 16.22 4.08
CA PHE A 220 -3.76 17.40 4.24
C PHE A 220 -4.96 17.13 5.15
N GLY A 221 -5.49 15.89 5.15
CA GLY A 221 -6.54 15.48 6.09
C GLY A 221 -6.12 15.39 7.56
N LEU A 222 -4.81 15.48 7.87
CA LEU A 222 -4.25 15.29 9.20
C LEU A 222 -4.89 16.19 10.27
N GLY A 223 -5.18 17.45 9.92
CA GLY A 223 -5.79 18.39 10.86
C GLY A 223 -7.16 17.91 11.38
N HIS A 224 -7.96 17.21 10.57
CA HIS A 224 -9.22 16.64 11.01
C HIS A 224 -9.01 15.45 11.96
N VAL A 225 -8.05 14.59 11.62
CA VAL A 225 -7.68 13.44 12.45
C VAL A 225 -7.23 13.90 13.84
N LEU A 226 -6.31 14.86 13.93
CA LEU A 226 -5.79 15.36 15.21
C LEU A 226 -6.85 16.09 16.05
N ARG A 227 -7.81 16.78 15.41
CA ARG A 227 -8.95 17.38 16.15
C ARG A 227 -9.89 16.32 16.72
N ALA A 228 -10.11 15.22 16.00
CA ALA A 228 -10.96 14.12 16.45
C ALA A 228 -10.29 13.21 17.49
N PHE A 229 -8.95 13.11 17.44
CA PHE A 229 -8.12 12.28 18.30
C PHE A 229 -6.99 13.10 18.92
N PRO A 230 -7.29 13.97 19.90
CA PRO A 230 -6.33 14.95 20.43
C PRO A 230 -5.15 14.33 21.21
N GLU A 231 -5.22 13.06 21.58
CA GLU A 231 -4.11 12.31 22.19
C GLU A 231 -3.10 11.81 21.14
N ALA A 232 -3.45 11.82 19.86
CA ALA A 232 -2.59 11.32 18.80
C ALA A 232 -1.51 12.34 18.45
N THR A 233 -0.28 11.86 18.21
CA THR A 233 0.81 12.69 17.67
C THR A 233 1.11 12.28 16.24
N ALA A 234 1.24 13.27 15.34
CA ALA A 234 1.58 13.04 13.95
C ALA A 234 3.08 13.22 13.72
N THR A 235 3.76 12.20 13.20
CA THR A 235 5.20 12.22 12.96
C THR A 235 5.56 11.80 11.54
N ALA A 236 6.74 12.22 11.10
CA ALA A 236 7.38 11.73 9.89
C ALA A 236 8.91 11.80 10.06
N VAL A 237 9.67 11.11 9.20
CA VAL A 237 11.12 11.31 9.14
C VAL A 237 11.43 12.80 8.85
N PRO A 238 12.56 13.35 9.34
CA PRO A 238 12.75 14.81 9.37
C PRO A 238 12.55 15.50 8.02
N ASP A 239 13.13 14.95 6.96
CA ASP A 239 13.06 15.51 5.60
C ASP A 239 11.64 15.41 5.02
N VAL A 240 10.88 14.35 5.36
CA VAL A 240 9.45 14.22 5.00
C VAL A 240 8.61 15.26 5.74
N ALA A 241 8.87 15.49 7.04
CA ALA A 241 8.17 16.49 7.83
C ALA A 241 8.45 17.92 7.34
N GLU A 242 9.68 18.18 6.92
CA GLU A 242 10.06 19.45 6.30
C GLU A 242 9.33 19.66 4.97
N HIS A 243 9.37 18.67 4.07
CA HIS A 243 8.65 18.74 2.79
C HIS A 243 7.14 18.92 2.97
N ALA A 244 6.54 18.21 3.92
CA ALA A 244 5.12 18.38 4.28
C ALA A 244 4.83 19.82 4.75
N ARG A 245 5.71 20.40 5.58
CA ARG A 245 5.56 21.79 6.04
C ARG A 245 5.61 22.76 4.87
N GLU A 246 6.49 22.56 3.90
CA GLU A 246 6.56 23.40 2.69
C GLU A 246 5.26 23.35 1.87
N GLN A 247 4.68 22.17 1.72
CA GLN A 247 3.43 21.95 0.99
C GLN A 247 2.21 22.66 1.62
N THR A 248 2.28 23.01 2.91
CA THR A 248 1.25 23.84 3.57
C THR A 248 1.38 25.34 3.28
N GLY A 249 2.50 25.78 2.70
CA GLY A 249 2.76 27.18 2.36
C GLY A 249 1.82 27.71 1.28
N ALA A 250 1.59 29.03 1.28
CA ALA A 250 0.61 29.67 0.40
C ALA A 250 0.79 29.37 -1.10
N ALA A 251 2.04 29.26 -1.56
CA ALA A 251 2.35 28.94 -2.95
C ALA A 251 1.83 27.54 -3.34
N PHE A 252 2.22 26.49 -2.61
CA PHE A 252 1.74 25.13 -2.88
C PHE A 252 0.25 24.98 -2.62
N ARG A 253 -0.26 25.57 -1.53
CA ARG A 253 -1.70 25.54 -1.22
C ARG A 253 -2.56 26.08 -2.36
N SER A 254 -2.18 27.23 -2.94
CA SER A 254 -2.94 27.82 -4.05
C SER A 254 -3.01 26.88 -5.25
N ARG A 255 -1.91 26.15 -5.55
CA ARG A 255 -1.86 25.16 -6.63
C ARG A 255 -2.77 23.96 -6.37
N TRP A 256 -2.80 23.47 -5.14
CA TRP A 256 -3.71 22.40 -4.76
C TRP A 256 -5.17 22.85 -4.80
N ASP A 257 -5.46 24.09 -4.39
CA ASP A 257 -6.80 24.68 -4.48
C ASP A 257 -7.26 24.81 -5.94
N GLU A 258 -6.36 25.11 -6.88
CA GLU A 258 -6.67 25.10 -8.32
C GLU A 258 -7.06 23.70 -8.82
N LEU A 259 -6.35 22.65 -8.39
CA LEU A 259 -6.67 21.28 -8.79
C LEU A 259 -7.93 20.73 -8.10
N PHE A 260 -8.19 21.16 -6.86
CA PHE A 260 -9.26 20.65 -6.00
C PHE A 260 -10.13 21.80 -5.44
N PRO A 261 -10.80 22.58 -6.30
CA PRO A 261 -11.47 23.81 -5.90
C PRO A 261 -12.53 23.56 -4.84
N GLY A 262 -12.34 24.16 -3.67
CA GLY A 262 -13.25 24.06 -2.53
C GLY A 262 -13.29 22.69 -1.85
N ARG A 263 -12.35 21.78 -2.14
CA ARG A 263 -12.31 20.43 -1.54
C ARG A 263 -11.24 20.25 -0.47
N LEU A 264 -10.28 21.16 -0.37
CA LEU A 264 -9.21 21.07 0.62
C LEU A 264 -9.68 21.47 2.02
N PRO A 265 -9.06 20.91 3.08
CA PRO A 265 -9.24 21.40 4.44
C PRO A 265 -8.94 22.91 4.60
N VAL A 266 -9.78 23.60 5.38
CA VAL A 266 -9.61 25.05 5.65
C VAL A 266 -8.29 25.34 6.38
N ALA A 267 -7.90 24.48 7.32
CA ALA A 267 -6.66 24.58 8.07
C ALA A 267 -5.84 23.30 7.89
N LEU A 268 -4.59 23.47 7.46
CA LEU A 268 -3.63 22.40 7.25
C LEU A 268 -2.74 22.22 8.50
N SER A 269 -2.31 20.99 8.73
CA SER A 269 -1.37 20.63 9.79
C SER A 269 -0.28 19.78 9.16
N ALA A 270 0.98 19.99 9.57
CA ALA A 270 2.10 19.16 9.15
C ALA A 270 2.51 18.20 10.27
N PRO A 271 3.07 17.02 9.97
CA PRO A 271 3.65 16.13 10.97
C PRO A 271 4.88 16.78 11.63
N VAL A 272 5.16 16.41 12.88
CA VAL A 272 6.41 16.82 13.55
C VAL A 272 7.56 15.89 13.13
N PRO A 273 8.79 16.40 13.00
CA PRO A 273 9.94 15.56 12.66
C PRO A 273 10.24 14.57 13.79
N SER A 274 10.50 13.32 13.41
CA SER A 274 10.91 12.22 14.31
C SER A 274 11.95 11.38 13.59
N PRO A 275 13.03 10.92 14.25
CA PRO A 275 13.97 10.00 13.62
C PRO A 275 13.27 8.70 13.21
N ALA A 276 13.76 8.07 12.15
CA ALA A 276 13.43 6.70 11.83
C ALA A 276 13.79 5.77 13.00
N GLY A 277 13.08 4.66 13.12
CA GLY A 277 13.26 3.77 14.27
C GLY A 277 12.05 2.88 14.51
N THR A 278 12.04 2.26 15.68
CA THR A 278 11.01 1.29 16.05
C THR A 278 10.14 1.83 17.17
N PHE A 279 8.84 1.66 17.02
CA PHE A 279 7.81 2.05 17.97
C PHE A 279 7.10 0.80 18.49
N ASP A 280 6.73 0.82 19.76
CA ASP A 280 5.91 -0.24 20.36
C ASP A 280 4.43 0.06 20.20
N LEU A 281 3.69 -0.93 19.71
CA LEU A 281 2.23 -0.98 19.72
C LEU A 281 1.81 -2.24 20.47
N GLU A 282 1.65 -2.11 21.79
CA GLU A 282 1.19 -3.19 22.68
C GLU A 282 2.07 -4.44 22.61
N GLY A 283 3.39 -4.27 22.55
CA GLY A 283 4.36 -5.36 22.41
C GLY A 283 4.67 -5.74 20.96
N HIS A 284 3.99 -5.15 19.98
CA HIS A 284 4.32 -5.30 18.56
C HIS A 284 5.24 -4.16 18.10
N GLN A 285 6.30 -4.52 17.38
CA GLN A 285 7.25 -3.55 16.85
C GLN A 285 6.77 -3.03 15.49
N VAL A 286 6.58 -1.73 15.38
CA VAL A 286 6.29 -1.00 14.14
C VAL A 286 7.54 -0.22 13.77
N GLN A 287 8.13 -0.51 12.61
CA GLN A 287 9.42 0.08 12.24
C GLN A 287 9.26 1.08 11.10
N LEU A 288 9.63 2.34 11.34
CA LEU A 288 9.73 3.38 10.33
C LEU A 288 11.14 3.39 9.75
N PHE A 289 11.24 3.24 8.43
CA PHE A 289 12.47 3.35 7.68
C PHE A 289 12.51 4.68 6.94
N ASP A 290 13.62 5.38 7.08
CA ASP A 290 13.99 6.47 6.17
C ASP A 290 14.64 5.85 4.93
N VAL A 291 14.01 6.04 3.76
CA VAL A 291 14.53 5.55 2.47
C VAL A 291 15.43 6.61 1.82
N GLY A 292 15.43 7.83 2.35
CA GLY A 292 16.05 9.00 1.76
C GLY A 292 15.23 9.56 0.60
N CYS A 293 15.91 10.15 -0.37
CA CYS A 293 15.27 10.79 -1.50
C CYS A 293 15.05 9.81 -2.67
N VAL A 294 13.79 9.61 -3.07
CA VAL A 294 13.39 8.81 -4.22
C VAL A 294 12.68 9.72 -5.21
N ALA A 295 13.16 9.76 -6.46
CA ALA A 295 12.57 10.61 -7.50
C ALA A 295 12.46 12.10 -7.11
N GLY A 296 13.50 12.62 -6.44
CA GLY A 296 13.56 14.01 -5.96
C GLY A 296 12.75 14.30 -4.70
N ARG A 297 12.12 13.29 -4.08
CA ARG A 297 11.24 13.47 -2.91
C ARG A 297 11.71 12.64 -1.71
N PRO A 298 11.71 13.20 -0.49
CA PRO A 298 11.91 12.41 0.73
C PRO A 298 10.83 11.33 0.87
N THR A 299 11.27 10.09 1.15
CA THR A 299 10.44 8.90 1.19
C THR A 299 10.73 8.10 2.45
N SER A 300 9.66 7.64 3.12
CA SER A 300 9.75 6.69 4.22
C SER A 300 8.75 5.56 4.06
N VAL A 301 9.02 4.43 4.72
CA VAL A 301 8.12 3.26 4.72
C VAL A 301 7.95 2.69 6.12
N VAL A 302 6.78 2.09 6.38
CA VAL A 302 6.50 1.43 7.66
C VAL A 302 6.52 -0.08 7.46
N SER A 303 7.36 -0.80 8.20
CA SER A 303 7.40 -2.26 8.20
C SER A 303 6.84 -2.82 9.50
N VAL A 304 5.97 -3.83 9.40
CA VAL A 304 5.43 -4.54 10.55
C VAL A 304 5.59 -6.04 10.33
N ARG A 305 6.68 -6.58 10.88
CA ARG A 305 7.03 -8.00 10.71
C ARG A 305 5.94 -8.95 11.22
N HIS A 306 5.23 -8.62 12.30
CA HIS A 306 4.13 -9.42 12.82
C HIS A 306 2.89 -9.44 11.91
N LEU A 307 2.77 -8.50 10.98
CA LEU A 307 1.75 -8.48 9.93
C LEU A 307 2.25 -9.02 8.59
N ASP A 308 3.56 -9.29 8.48
CA ASP A 308 4.23 -9.68 7.23
C ASP A 308 4.01 -8.65 6.11
N ALA A 309 4.02 -7.36 6.49
CA ALA A 309 3.59 -6.27 5.63
C ALA A 309 4.53 -5.07 5.69
N VAL A 310 4.63 -4.37 4.56
CA VAL A 310 5.23 -3.04 4.44
C VAL A 310 4.18 -2.06 3.91
N ILE A 311 4.03 -0.91 4.55
CA ILE A 311 3.27 0.24 4.03
C ILE A 311 4.27 1.10 3.28
N GLY A 312 4.23 1.01 1.95
CA GLY A 312 5.27 1.52 1.07
C GLY A 312 5.16 3.01 0.77
N GLY A 313 4.03 3.65 1.05
CA GLY A 313 3.75 5.00 0.54
C GLY A 313 4.07 5.06 -0.97
N ASP A 314 4.64 6.17 -1.41
CA ASP A 314 5.07 6.37 -2.80
C ASP A 314 6.39 5.68 -3.18
N LEU A 315 6.98 4.85 -2.32
CA LEU A 315 8.02 3.93 -2.79
C LEU A 315 7.43 2.90 -3.76
N VAL A 316 6.17 2.49 -3.57
CA VAL A 316 5.50 1.45 -4.35
C VAL A 316 4.16 1.94 -4.88
N TYR A 317 3.83 1.57 -6.12
CA TYR A 317 2.59 1.89 -6.81
C TYR A 317 1.91 0.60 -7.29
N ASN A 318 0.58 0.52 -7.21
CA ASN A 318 -0.18 -0.69 -7.58
C ASN A 318 -1.27 -0.39 -8.63
N GLY A 319 -1.07 -0.84 -9.87
CA GLY A 319 -2.09 -0.74 -10.93
C GLY A 319 -2.36 0.68 -11.44
N VAL A 320 -1.51 1.66 -11.11
CA VAL A 320 -1.64 3.05 -11.55
C VAL A 320 -0.33 3.56 -12.14
N HIS A 321 -0.40 4.60 -12.97
CA HIS A 321 0.79 5.28 -13.47
C HIS A 321 1.53 6.03 -12.33
N PRO A 322 2.81 5.70 -12.03
CA PRO A 322 3.61 6.37 -11.01
C PRO A 322 3.90 7.84 -11.32
N TRP A 323 4.05 8.64 -10.27
CA TRP A 323 4.43 10.04 -10.38
C TRP A 323 5.91 10.18 -10.78
N LEU A 324 6.17 10.30 -12.09
CA LEU A 324 7.51 10.45 -12.68
C LEU A 324 7.80 11.90 -13.07
N LEU A 325 6.97 12.84 -12.61
CA LEU A 325 7.12 14.26 -12.85
C LEU A 325 8.49 14.76 -12.35
N GLY A 326 9.24 15.42 -13.24
CA GLY A 326 10.55 15.98 -12.94
C GLY A 326 11.68 14.97 -12.78
N THR A 327 11.43 13.68 -13.02
CA THR A 327 12.46 12.64 -12.89
C THR A 327 13.31 12.51 -14.14
N ASP A 328 14.60 12.27 -13.97
CA ASP A 328 15.47 11.79 -15.04
C ASP A 328 15.72 10.27 -14.95
N ARG A 329 16.57 9.73 -15.83
CA ARG A 329 16.92 8.31 -15.83
C ARG A 329 17.66 7.89 -14.56
N THR A 330 18.50 8.76 -14.01
CA THR A 330 19.25 8.52 -12.77
C THR A 330 18.28 8.34 -11.61
N ASP A 331 17.28 9.21 -11.51
CA ASP A 331 16.21 9.12 -10.51
C ASP A 331 15.46 7.80 -10.60
N ARG A 332 15.06 7.38 -11.81
CA ARG A 332 14.32 6.12 -12.02
C ARG A 332 15.17 4.88 -11.71
N VAL A 333 16.48 4.93 -11.99
CA VAL A 333 17.41 3.87 -11.58
C VAL A 333 17.58 3.83 -10.07
N ALA A 334 17.69 4.99 -9.41
CA ALA A 334 17.77 5.09 -7.96
C ALA A 334 16.49 4.58 -7.29
N TRP A 335 15.31 4.93 -7.81
CA TRP A 335 14.02 4.42 -7.35
C TRP A 335 13.96 2.89 -7.49
N SER A 336 14.36 2.34 -8.63
CA SER A 336 14.44 0.88 -8.80
C SER A 336 15.32 0.24 -7.72
N ARG A 337 16.47 0.83 -7.38
CA ARG A 337 17.34 0.32 -6.28
C ARG A 337 16.72 0.48 -4.90
N ALA A 338 15.96 1.55 -4.66
CA ALA A 338 15.27 1.73 -3.38
C ALA A 338 14.25 0.60 -3.10
N LEU A 339 13.73 -0.06 -4.14
CA LEU A 339 12.88 -1.26 -3.98
C LEU A 339 13.64 -2.48 -3.41
N ASP A 340 14.97 -2.49 -3.45
CA ASP A 340 15.80 -3.51 -2.79
C ASP A 340 15.48 -3.58 -1.29
N LEU A 341 15.06 -2.48 -0.65
CA LEU A 341 14.63 -2.46 0.75
C LEU A 341 13.41 -3.36 0.97
N VAL A 342 12.39 -3.25 0.11
CA VAL A 342 11.17 -4.07 0.22
C VAL A 342 11.52 -5.55 0.00
N GLU A 343 12.37 -5.84 -0.97
CA GLU A 343 12.86 -7.21 -1.23
C GLU A 343 13.67 -7.75 -0.04
N ALA A 344 14.51 -6.94 0.60
CA ALA A 344 15.31 -7.33 1.75
C ALA A 344 14.46 -7.58 3.01
N LEU A 345 13.40 -6.79 3.21
CA LEU A 345 12.41 -7.01 4.27
C LEU A 345 11.56 -8.26 4.02
N ARG A 346 11.46 -8.70 2.76
CA ARG A 346 10.70 -9.86 2.30
C ARG A 346 9.27 -9.90 2.89
N PRO A 347 8.43 -8.87 2.81
CA PRO A 347 7.05 -8.98 3.29
C PRO A 347 6.24 -9.90 2.35
N ALA A 348 5.15 -10.47 2.86
CA ALA A 348 4.12 -11.07 2.00
C ALA A 348 3.37 -9.95 1.24
N TRP A 349 3.03 -8.87 1.94
CA TRP A 349 2.17 -7.80 1.45
C TRP A 349 2.88 -6.46 1.41
N VAL A 350 2.63 -5.66 0.38
CA VAL A 350 3.02 -4.25 0.35
C VAL A 350 1.82 -3.38 0.02
N ILE A 351 1.52 -2.41 0.87
CA ILE A 351 0.44 -1.46 0.64
C ILE A 351 1.04 -0.22 -0.02
N ALA A 352 0.76 -0.06 -1.31
CA ALA A 352 1.17 1.11 -2.08
C ALA A 352 0.43 2.37 -1.61
N GLY A 353 1.13 3.52 -1.60
CA GLY A 353 0.51 4.82 -1.35
C GLY A 353 -0.57 5.13 -2.38
N HIS A 354 -0.34 4.68 -3.62
CA HIS A 354 -1.28 4.77 -4.71
C HIS A 354 -1.64 3.40 -5.28
N ARG A 355 -2.95 3.10 -5.27
CA ARG A 355 -3.47 1.78 -5.58
C ARG A 355 -4.75 1.88 -6.41
N ASP A 356 -4.82 1.16 -7.52
CA ASP A 356 -6.07 1.04 -8.29
C ASP A 356 -7.14 0.31 -7.44
N PRO A 357 -8.39 0.81 -7.36
CA PRO A 357 -9.50 0.15 -6.66
C PRO A 357 -9.76 -1.30 -7.11
N ASP A 358 -9.45 -1.61 -8.36
CA ASP A 358 -9.61 -2.92 -9.02
C ASP A 358 -8.31 -3.75 -8.97
N ALA A 359 -7.21 -3.25 -8.38
CA ALA A 359 -5.94 -3.98 -8.29
C ALA A 359 -6.12 -5.37 -7.64
N THR A 360 -5.58 -6.37 -8.32
CA THR A 360 -5.90 -7.79 -8.09
C THR A 360 -5.00 -8.50 -7.09
N SER A 361 -4.04 -7.83 -6.47
CA SER A 361 -3.29 -8.32 -5.31
C SER A 361 -2.42 -7.22 -4.69
N ASP A 362 -2.18 -7.34 -3.38
CA ASP A 362 -1.18 -6.58 -2.63
C ASP A 362 0.13 -7.37 -2.42
N ALA A 363 0.34 -8.50 -3.09
CA ALA A 363 1.54 -9.31 -2.94
C ALA A 363 2.82 -8.54 -3.31
N ALA A 364 3.77 -8.50 -2.38
CA ALA A 364 4.92 -7.61 -2.47
C ALA A 364 5.83 -7.89 -3.66
N ALA A 365 6.17 -9.16 -3.89
CA ALA A 365 7.08 -9.55 -4.97
C ALA A 365 6.55 -9.15 -6.36
N GLN A 366 5.23 -9.24 -6.56
CA GLN A 366 4.60 -8.93 -7.84
C GLN A 366 4.56 -7.42 -8.08
N GLN A 367 4.22 -6.63 -7.07
CA GLN A 367 4.23 -5.17 -7.16
C GLN A 367 5.63 -4.61 -7.39
N VAL A 368 6.65 -5.10 -6.67
CA VAL A 368 8.04 -4.68 -6.87
C VAL A 368 8.52 -5.01 -8.29
N ALA A 369 8.25 -6.24 -8.77
CA ALA A 369 8.60 -6.63 -10.13
C ALA A 369 7.87 -5.78 -11.19
N ALA A 370 6.59 -5.50 -10.97
CA ALA A 370 5.77 -4.66 -11.86
C ALA A 370 6.32 -3.23 -11.94
N LEU A 371 6.62 -2.60 -10.80
CA LEU A 371 7.15 -1.24 -10.77
C LEU A 371 8.55 -1.16 -11.41
N ARG A 372 9.45 -2.11 -11.16
CA ARG A 372 10.74 -2.18 -11.86
C ARG A 372 10.58 -2.29 -13.37
N SER A 373 9.61 -3.09 -13.82
CA SER A 373 9.28 -3.25 -15.24
C SER A 373 8.76 -1.94 -15.83
N TYR A 374 7.88 -1.25 -15.09
CA TYR A 374 7.33 0.05 -15.48
C TYR A 374 8.43 1.10 -15.63
N LEU A 375 9.29 1.27 -14.61
CA LEU A 375 10.36 2.28 -14.62
C LEU A 375 11.32 2.09 -15.82
N ARG A 376 11.75 0.85 -16.09
CA ARG A 376 12.57 0.54 -17.27
C ARG A 376 11.84 0.79 -18.57
N GLY A 377 10.56 0.41 -18.64
CA GLY A 377 9.80 0.59 -19.87
C GLY A 377 9.47 2.05 -20.16
N PHE A 378 9.30 2.89 -19.14
CA PHE A 378 9.22 4.34 -19.30
C PHE A 378 10.48 4.91 -19.95
N ASP A 379 11.68 4.49 -19.51
CA ASP A 379 12.94 4.89 -20.15
C ASP A 379 13.01 4.45 -21.62
N VAL A 380 12.63 3.21 -21.92
CA VAL A 380 12.62 2.68 -23.29
C VAL A 380 11.64 3.47 -24.16
N ALA A 381 10.42 3.70 -23.68
CA ALA A 381 9.41 4.47 -24.39
C ALA A 381 9.87 5.91 -24.62
N LEU A 382 10.47 6.55 -23.61
CA LEU A 382 10.98 7.92 -23.69
C LEU A 382 12.04 8.05 -24.78
N THR A 383 13.03 7.15 -24.82
CA THR A 383 14.08 7.16 -25.86
C THR A 383 13.54 6.91 -27.28
N SER A 384 12.35 6.33 -27.39
CA SER A 384 11.70 5.98 -28.66
C SER A 384 10.57 6.95 -29.03
N SER A 385 10.42 8.06 -28.31
CA SER A 385 9.34 9.04 -28.52
C SER A 385 9.90 10.39 -28.90
N SER A 386 9.22 11.06 -29.83
CA SER A 386 9.55 12.40 -30.29
C SER A 386 8.86 13.51 -29.49
N ASP A 387 7.76 13.18 -28.83
CA ASP A 387 6.97 14.08 -27.99
C ASP A 387 6.25 13.36 -26.83
N ALA A 388 5.65 14.14 -25.94
CA ALA A 388 4.93 13.64 -24.77
C ALA A 388 3.68 12.82 -25.11
N ALA A 389 3.01 13.12 -26.23
CA ALA A 389 1.82 12.40 -26.66
C ALA A 389 2.18 11.00 -27.17
N GLU A 390 3.29 10.88 -27.89
CA GLU A 390 3.85 9.60 -28.32
C GLU A 390 4.30 8.75 -27.14
N LEU A 391 5.00 9.34 -26.17
CA LEU A 391 5.38 8.66 -24.94
C LEU A 391 4.14 8.13 -24.19
N THR A 392 3.13 8.97 -24.02
CA THR A 392 1.87 8.59 -23.36
C THR A 392 1.20 7.42 -24.09
N ARG A 393 1.05 7.49 -25.42
CA ARG A 393 0.47 6.39 -26.22
C ARG A 393 1.22 5.08 -26.05
N ARG A 394 2.56 5.11 -26.06
CA ARG A 394 3.40 3.91 -25.88
C ARG A 394 3.24 3.30 -24.49
N MET A 395 3.19 4.14 -23.46
CA MET A 395 2.99 3.69 -22.08
C MET A 395 1.59 3.10 -21.86
N VAL A 396 0.54 3.77 -22.35
CA VAL A 396 -0.84 3.24 -22.30
C VAL A 396 -0.95 1.93 -23.09
N HIS A 397 -0.32 1.81 -24.25
CA HIS A 397 -0.33 0.56 -25.01
C HIS A 397 0.33 -0.59 -24.24
N ARG A 398 1.38 -0.32 -23.48
CA ARG A 398 2.12 -1.33 -22.73
C ARG A 398 1.48 -1.68 -21.37
N TRP A 399 0.81 -0.72 -20.75
CA TRP A 399 0.06 -0.86 -19.50
C TRP A 399 -1.39 -0.35 -19.67
N PRO A 400 -2.21 -1.06 -20.46
CA PRO A 400 -3.56 -0.59 -20.80
C PRO A 400 -4.51 -0.55 -19.59
N ASP A 401 -4.23 -1.38 -18.59
CA ASP A 401 -5.03 -1.50 -17.37
C ASP A 401 -4.50 -0.62 -16.23
N HIS A 402 -3.47 0.21 -16.45
CA HIS A 402 -3.04 1.17 -15.43
C HIS A 402 -3.96 2.38 -15.40
N GLY A 403 -4.49 2.69 -14.22
CA GLY A 403 -5.29 3.89 -14.02
C GLY A 403 -4.47 5.16 -13.81
N ASN A 404 -5.17 6.27 -13.55
CA ASN A 404 -4.60 7.61 -13.37
C ASN A 404 -3.69 8.06 -14.53
N ARG A 405 -4.22 7.97 -15.75
CA ARG A 405 -3.53 8.44 -16.97
C ARG A 405 -3.07 9.90 -16.89
N SER A 406 -3.78 10.76 -16.15
CA SER A 406 -3.42 12.17 -16.00
C SER A 406 -2.03 12.36 -15.38
N THR A 407 -1.60 11.46 -14.49
CA THR A 407 -0.24 11.46 -13.92
C THR A 407 0.82 11.04 -14.93
N LEU A 408 0.52 10.05 -15.78
CA LEU A 408 1.40 9.70 -16.91
C LEU A 408 1.56 10.88 -17.87
N GLU A 409 0.47 11.53 -18.23
CA GLU A 409 0.45 12.67 -19.14
C GLU A 409 1.30 13.84 -18.63
N ALA A 410 1.16 14.18 -17.34
CA ALA A 410 1.99 15.20 -16.71
C ALA A 410 3.47 14.79 -16.68
N SER A 411 3.73 13.54 -16.27
CA SER A 411 5.09 12.97 -16.25
C SER A 411 5.76 13.04 -17.62
N ALA A 412 5.04 12.63 -18.68
CA ALA A 412 5.53 12.66 -20.05
C ALA A 412 5.82 14.08 -20.52
N ALA A 413 4.93 15.04 -20.26
CA ALA A 413 5.11 16.42 -20.67
C ALA A 413 6.39 17.06 -20.09
N THR A 414 6.75 16.75 -18.83
CA THR A 414 8.00 17.25 -18.24
C THR A 414 9.27 16.72 -18.90
N GLN A 415 9.23 15.56 -19.56
CA GLN A 415 10.39 15.01 -20.25
C GLN A 415 10.73 15.77 -21.55
N PHE A 416 9.78 16.52 -22.11
CA PHE A 416 9.92 17.23 -23.39
C PHE A 416 9.86 18.76 -23.26
N ALA A 417 9.73 19.29 -22.04
CA ALA A 417 9.78 20.72 -21.80
C ALA A 417 11.20 21.27 -22.07
N SER A 418 11.29 22.42 -22.78
CA SER A 418 12.58 23.04 -23.12
C SER A 418 13.14 23.85 -21.95
N GLY A 419 14.37 23.54 -21.53
CA GLY A 419 15.09 24.23 -20.47
C GLY A 419 14.94 23.56 -19.10
N ARG A 420 16.06 23.13 -18.50
CA ARG A 420 16.11 22.61 -17.12
C ARG A 420 16.06 23.73 -16.07
N ASP A 421 15.42 24.85 -16.38
CA ASP A 421 15.13 25.89 -15.38
C ASP A 421 13.74 25.64 -14.76
N THR A 422 13.43 24.35 -14.56
CA THR A 422 12.37 23.83 -13.71
C THR A 422 12.80 23.90 -12.24
N ALA A 423 13.42 25.01 -11.83
CA ALA A 423 13.89 25.25 -10.48
C ALA A 423 12.71 25.54 -9.54
N ARG A 424 11.85 24.53 -9.34
CA ARG A 424 11.17 24.12 -8.12
C ARG A 424 10.19 23.01 -8.46
N GLU A 425 10.34 21.91 -7.73
CA GLU A 425 9.51 20.73 -7.80
C GLU A 425 8.02 21.05 -7.70
N ASP A 426 7.21 20.22 -8.37
CA ASP A 426 5.74 20.23 -8.45
C ASP A 426 5.10 21.40 -9.24
N TYR A 427 4.99 21.20 -10.56
CA TYR A 427 4.36 22.12 -11.52
C TYR A 427 2.86 21.84 -11.75
N PRO A 428 1.99 22.85 -11.63
CA PRO A 428 0.65 22.91 -12.21
C PRO A 428 0.62 23.54 -13.62
N ASP A 429 1.72 24.10 -14.15
CA ASP A 429 1.73 24.83 -15.43
C ASP A 429 1.60 23.95 -16.69
N LEU A 430 1.33 22.64 -16.51
CA LEU A 430 0.90 21.73 -17.57
C LEU A 430 -0.63 21.68 -17.75
N LEU A 431 -1.35 22.60 -17.09
CA LEU A 431 -2.73 22.94 -17.40
C LEU A 431 -2.77 23.67 -18.76
N PRO A 432 -3.62 23.28 -19.72
CA PRO A 432 -3.81 24.11 -20.92
C PRO A 432 -4.33 25.48 -20.47
N GLY A 433 -3.46 26.49 -20.54
CA GLY A 433 -3.87 27.87 -20.55
C GLY A 433 -4.86 28.05 -21.70
N THR A 434 -5.99 28.68 -21.39
CA THR A 434 -6.90 29.21 -22.40
C THR A 434 -6.08 29.96 -23.47
N PRO A 435 -6.39 29.78 -24.77
CA PRO A 435 -5.65 30.50 -25.81
C PRO A 435 -5.76 31.99 -25.53
N SER A 436 -4.62 32.61 -25.27
CA SER A 436 -4.46 34.06 -25.16
C SER A 436 -5.23 34.72 -26.29
N GLY A 437 -6.14 35.62 -25.92
CA GLY A 437 -7.07 36.28 -26.82
C GLY A 437 -6.41 36.75 -28.12
N GLY A 438 -7.14 36.52 -29.23
CA GLY A 438 -6.82 37.11 -30.51
C GLY A 438 -6.72 38.64 -30.40
N PRO A 439 -5.93 39.28 -31.28
CA PRO A 439 -5.72 40.71 -31.23
C PRO A 439 -7.05 41.44 -31.42
N THR A 440 -7.46 42.19 -30.40
CA THR A 440 -8.42 43.27 -30.54
C THR A 440 -7.91 44.24 -31.60
N GLY A 441 -8.67 44.38 -32.68
CA GLY A 441 -8.39 45.32 -33.74
C GLY A 441 -8.36 46.76 -33.23
N LEU A 442 -7.35 47.49 -33.69
CA LEU A 442 -7.39 48.92 -33.92
C LEU A 442 -6.71 49.16 -35.27
N GLY A 443 -7.50 49.65 -36.22
CA GLY A 443 -7.16 49.88 -37.62
C GLY A 443 -8.42 50.01 -38.44
#